data_AF-A0A1F5NA09-F1
#
_entry.id   AF-A0A1F5NA09-F1
#
_cell.length_a   1.000
_cell.length_b   1.000
_cell.length_c   1.000
_cell.angle_alpha   90.00
_cell.angle_beta   90.00
_cell.angle_gamma   90.00
#
_symmetry.space_group_name_H-M   'P 1'
#
loop_
_entity.id
_entity.type
_entity.pdbx_description
1 polymer ?
#
loop_
_entity_poly.entity_id
_entity_poly.type
_entity_poly.pdbx_seq_one_letter_code
_entity_poly.pdbx_strand_id
1 'polypeptide(L)'
;MPKAKLSKELRKQQTPEEKRLWFLIKDRQLGYKFRRQVWIDNYIVDFCCFEKRLIIELDGNPHRQAEAKIKDTTRGKHLESQGFIVLRFWNSELKHEKQLINKIKDYLNSPSSVSRLVKSRNG
;
A
#
# COMPACT_ATOMS: atom_id res chain seq x y z
N MET A 1 16.91 5.58 15.33
CA MET A 1 16.55 6.77 14.51
C MET A 1 15.06 7.07 14.73
N PRO A 2 14.64 8.33 14.93
CA PRO A 2 13.22 8.67 15.02
C PRO A 2 12.46 8.27 13.74
N LYS A 3 11.25 7.69 13.88
CA LYS A 3 10.40 7.25 12.75
C LYS A 3 10.25 8.31 11.65
N ALA A 4 10.05 9.57 12.06
CA ALA A 4 9.90 10.70 11.14
C ALA A 4 11.17 11.01 10.31
N LYS A 5 12.36 10.79 10.87
CA LYS A 5 13.63 10.97 10.15
C LYS A 5 13.79 9.91 9.07
N LEU A 6 13.52 8.63 9.40
CA LEU A 6 13.59 7.54 8.44
C LEU A 6 12.59 7.73 7.28
N SER A 7 11.34 8.13 7.56
CA SER A 7 10.37 8.42 6.49
C SER A 7 10.82 9.55 5.56
N LYS A 8 11.52 10.58 6.08
CA LYS A 8 12.07 11.66 5.23
C LYS A 8 13.21 11.17 4.35
N GLU A 9 14.08 10.29 4.87
CA GLU A 9 15.18 9.69 4.12
C GLU A 9 14.67 8.78 3.00
N LEU A 10 13.72 7.88 3.32
CA LEU A 10 13.11 6.99 2.33
C LEU A 10 12.39 7.77 1.21
N ARG A 11 11.75 8.90 1.54
CA ARG A 11 11.15 9.79 0.52
C ARG A 11 12.17 10.41 -0.44
N LYS A 12 13.44 10.49 -0.07
CA LYS A 12 14.53 10.93 -0.96
C LYS A 12 15.11 9.77 -1.78
N GLN A 13 15.06 8.57 -1.23
CA GLN A 13 15.67 7.35 -1.80
C GLN A 13 14.68 6.46 -2.55
N GLN A 14 13.50 6.97 -2.91
CA GLN A 14 12.50 6.22 -3.68
C GLN A 14 13.05 5.72 -5.02
N THR A 15 12.65 4.51 -5.39
CA THR A 15 12.88 3.96 -6.73
C THR A 15 12.20 4.82 -7.80
N PRO A 16 12.64 4.76 -9.08
CA PRO A 16 11.94 5.40 -10.18
C PRO A 16 10.46 5.02 -10.26
N GLU A 17 10.16 3.75 -9.99
CA GLU A 17 8.82 3.17 -9.95
C GLU A 17 7.94 3.81 -8.87
N GLU A 18 8.46 3.91 -7.64
CA GLU A 18 7.77 4.59 -6.56
C GLU A 18 7.55 6.07 -6.85
N LYS A 19 8.54 6.77 -7.42
CA LYS A 19 8.40 8.17 -7.83
C LYS A 19 7.29 8.32 -8.87
N ARG A 20 7.23 7.39 -9.83
CA ARG A 20 6.21 7.41 -10.87
C ARG A 20 4.82 7.15 -10.32
N LEU A 21 4.65 6.13 -9.48
CA LEU A 21 3.37 5.88 -8.82
C LEU A 21 2.95 7.06 -7.95
N TRP A 22 3.87 7.65 -7.18
CA TRP A 22 3.59 8.84 -6.38
C TRP A 22 3.08 9.99 -7.25
N PHE A 23 3.71 10.23 -8.40
CA PHE A 23 3.26 11.26 -9.35
C PHE A 23 1.83 11.02 -9.81
N LEU A 24 1.38 9.78 -10.00
CA LEU A 24 0.03 9.45 -10.47
C LEU A 24 -1.06 9.56 -9.38
N ILE A 25 -0.70 9.42 -8.10
CA ILE A 25 -1.69 9.33 -7.00
C ILE A 25 -1.64 10.50 -6.00
N LYS A 26 -0.61 11.35 -6.06
CA LYS A 26 -0.49 12.53 -5.19
C LYS A 26 -1.61 13.53 -5.44
N ASP A 27 -1.74 14.48 -4.51
CA ASP A 27 -2.62 15.66 -4.65
C ASP A 27 -4.08 15.32 -4.99
N ARG A 28 -4.58 14.20 -4.46
CA ARG A 28 -5.95 13.72 -4.67
C ARG A 28 -6.32 13.49 -6.15
N GLN A 29 -5.36 13.15 -7.00
CA GLN A 29 -5.64 12.81 -8.41
C GLN A 29 -6.65 11.66 -8.60
N LEU A 30 -6.78 10.79 -7.59
CA LEU A 30 -7.78 9.73 -7.56
C LEU A 30 -9.00 10.06 -6.67
N GLY A 31 -9.21 11.33 -6.31
CA GLY A 31 -10.25 11.80 -5.39
C GLY A 31 -9.89 11.68 -3.89
N TYR A 32 -8.96 10.78 -3.55
CA TYR A 32 -8.60 10.49 -2.16
C TYR A 32 -7.17 10.89 -1.81
N LYS A 33 -6.92 11.21 -0.54
CA LYS A 33 -5.57 11.60 -0.09
C LYS A 33 -4.69 10.38 0.13
N PHE A 34 -3.59 10.32 -0.60
CA PHE A 34 -2.50 9.39 -0.36
C PHE A 34 -1.35 10.05 0.40
N ARG A 35 -0.70 9.26 1.26
CA ARG A 35 0.58 9.59 1.90
C ARG A 35 1.60 8.54 1.50
N ARG A 36 2.88 8.92 1.42
CA ARG A 36 3.99 8.01 1.09
C ARG A 36 4.96 7.78 2.23
N GLN A 37 5.54 6.58 2.30
CA GLN A 37 6.51 6.13 3.31
C GLN A 37 5.97 6.36 4.73
N VAL A 38 4.86 5.69 5.03
CA VAL A 38 4.01 5.89 6.21
C VAL A 38 4.25 4.78 7.22
N TRP A 39 4.46 5.15 8.48
CA TRP A 39 4.49 4.18 9.58
C TRP A 39 3.08 3.77 9.99
N ILE A 40 2.87 2.46 10.06
CA ILE A 40 1.71 1.79 10.64
C ILE A 40 2.27 0.79 11.65
N ASP A 41 2.09 1.08 12.93
CA ASP A 41 2.77 0.42 14.04
C ASP A 41 4.29 0.27 13.80
N ASN A 42 4.76 -0.95 13.63
CA ASN A 42 6.17 -1.30 13.47
C ASN A 42 6.60 -1.42 12.00
N TYR A 43 5.70 -1.16 11.06
CA TYR A 43 5.98 -1.29 9.63
C TYR A 43 5.90 0.06 8.92
N ILE A 44 6.79 0.25 7.96
CA ILE A 44 6.67 1.33 6.98
C ILE A 44 6.08 0.75 5.69
N VAL A 45 5.14 1.49 5.11
CA VAL A 45 4.48 1.15 3.84
C VAL A 45 4.70 2.25 2.81
N ASP A 46 4.81 1.87 1.53
CA ASP A 46 5.17 2.81 0.47
C ASP A 46 4.12 3.88 0.27
N PHE A 47 2.84 3.48 0.19
CA PHE A 47 1.71 4.39 0.07
C PHE A 47 0.52 3.95 0.92
N CYS A 48 -0.21 4.93 1.45
CA CYS A 48 -1.42 4.68 2.23
C CYS A 48 -2.48 5.76 1.97
N CYS A 49 -3.70 5.31 1.69
CA CYS A 49 -4.93 6.09 1.77
C CYS A 49 -5.68 5.69 3.05
N PHE A 50 -5.57 6.51 4.10
CA PHE A 50 -6.24 6.26 5.38
C PHE A 50 -7.77 6.32 5.26
N GLU A 51 -8.30 7.22 4.42
CA GLU A 51 -9.73 7.40 4.18
C GLU A 51 -10.39 6.09 3.70
N LYS A 52 -9.67 5.30 2.89
CA LYS A 52 -10.16 4.02 2.34
C LYS A 52 -9.52 2.79 2.96
N ARG A 53 -8.69 2.97 4.00
CA ARG A 53 -7.89 1.90 4.60
C ARG A 53 -7.15 1.07 3.54
N LEU A 54 -6.55 1.74 2.56
CA LEU A 54 -5.85 1.10 1.44
C LEU A 54 -4.35 1.36 1.54
N ILE A 55 -3.55 0.29 1.52
CA ILE A 55 -2.10 0.31 1.44
C ILE A 55 -1.71 -0.16 0.04
N ILE A 56 -0.73 0.52 -0.56
CA ILE A 56 -0.13 0.11 -1.84
C ILE A 56 1.38 -0.05 -1.63
N GLU A 57 1.92 -1.17 -2.10
CA GLU A 57 3.34 -1.50 -2.02
C GLU A 57 3.88 -1.92 -3.37
N LEU A 58 5.09 -1.45 -3.66
CA LEU A 58 5.81 -1.82 -4.86
C LEU A 58 6.93 -2.80 -4.47
N ASP A 59 6.84 -4.03 -4.97
CA ASP A 59 7.89 -5.03 -4.77
C ASP A 59 8.79 -5.10 -6.01
N GLY A 60 10.10 -4.99 -5.77
CA GLY A 60 11.13 -5.10 -6.79
C GLY A 60 11.60 -6.53 -7.06
N ASN A 61 11.20 -7.54 -6.27
CA ASN A 61 11.74 -8.89 -6.39
C ASN A 61 10.68 -9.97 -6.66
N PRO A 62 10.35 -10.26 -7.94
CA PRO A 62 9.44 -11.35 -8.32
C PRO A 62 9.89 -12.75 -7.87
N HIS A 63 11.15 -12.90 -7.47
CA HIS A 63 11.78 -14.16 -7.07
C HIS A 63 12.02 -14.28 -5.57
N ARG A 64 11.39 -13.43 -4.74
CA ARG A 64 11.52 -13.53 -3.27
C ARG A 64 11.02 -14.91 -2.79
N GLN A 65 11.99 -15.75 -2.43
CA GLN A 65 11.82 -17.15 -2.03
C GLN A 65 10.89 -17.31 -0.81
N ALA A 66 10.49 -18.55 -0.51
CA ALA A 66 9.49 -18.93 0.50
C ALA A 66 9.64 -18.24 1.87
N GLU A 67 10.85 -17.93 2.33
CA GLU A 67 11.10 -17.20 3.59
C GLU A 67 10.65 -15.73 3.56
N ALA A 68 10.78 -15.05 2.41
CA ALA A 68 10.22 -13.73 2.22
C ALA A 68 8.69 -13.79 2.22
N LYS A 69 8.11 -14.87 1.68
CA LYS A 69 6.66 -15.14 1.69
C LYS A 69 6.12 -15.33 3.13
N ILE A 70 6.86 -16.02 4.01
CA ILE A 70 6.47 -16.21 5.42
C ILE A 70 6.55 -14.90 6.22
N LYS A 71 7.64 -14.13 6.09
CA LYS A 71 7.73 -12.78 6.71
C LYS A 71 6.70 -11.81 6.13
N ASP A 72 6.34 -11.96 4.86
CA ASP A 72 5.27 -11.21 4.20
C ASP A 72 3.89 -11.58 4.77
N THR A 73 3.66 -12.84 5.19
CA THR A 73 2.39 -13.22 5.82
C THR A 73 2.18 -12.58 7.19
N THR A 74 3.20 -12.50 8.07
CA THR A 74 3.04 -11.84 9.38
C THR A 74 2.81 -10.35 9.22
N ARG A 75 3.58 -9.70 8.34
CA ARG A 75 3.45 -8.28 8.05
C ARG A 75 2.10 -7.95 7.42
N GLY A 76 1.71 -8.69 6.39
CA GLY A 76 0.41 -8.54 5.72
C GLY A 76 -0.74 -8.73 6.70
N LYS A 77 -0.76 -9.85 7.45
CA LYS A 77 -1.78 -10.12 8.47
C LYS A 77 -1.83 -9.04 9.55
N HIS A 78 -0.69 -8.50 9.98
CA HIS A 78 -0.68 -7.40 10.94
C HIS A 78 -1.37 -6.17 10.37
N LEU A 79 -0.98 -5.71 9.18
CA LEU A 79 -1.59 -4.55 8.53
C LEU A 79 -3.09 -4.77 8.25
N GLU A 80 -3.47 -5.98 7.85
CA GLU A 80 -4.87 -6.38 7.66
C GLU A 80 -5.65 -6.37 8.98
N SER A 81 -5.04 -6.82 10.08
CA SER A 81 -5.65 -6.76 11.42
C SER A 81 -5.90 -5.31 11.89
N GLN A 82 -5.12 -4.35 11.40
CA GLN A 82 -5.36 -2.92 11.59
C GLN A 82 -6.49 -2.36 10.68
N GLY A 83 -7.16 -3.24 9.94
CA GLY A 83 -8.27 -2.95 9.06
C GLY A 83 -7.88 -2.44 7.67
N PHE A 84 -6.61 -2.58 7.28
CA PHE A 84 -6.15 -2.18 5.95
C PHE A 84 -6.31 -3.30 4.91
N ILE A 85 -6.62 -2.90 3.68
CA ILE A 85 -6.42 -3.73 2.49
C ILE A 85 -5.01 -3.44 1.97
N VAL A 86 -4.21 -4.47 1.73
CA VAL A 86 -2.84 -4.34 1.20
C VAL A 86 -2.81 -4.79 -0.26
N LEU A 87 -2.47 -3.87 -1.17
CA LEU A 87 -2.23 -4.17 -2.58
C LEU A 87 -0.74 -4.13 -2.87
N ARG A 88 -0.18 -5.27 -3.26
CA ARG A 88 1.20 -5.37 -3.74
C ARG A 88 1.20 -5.41 -5.26
N PHE A 89 2.07 -4.60 -5.86
CA PHE A 89 2.36 -4.62 -7.29
C PHE A 89 3.84 -4.90 -7.51
N TRP A 90 4.17 -5.61 -8.57
CA TRP A 90 5.54 -5.69 -9.04
C TRP A 90 5.96 -4.39 -9.71
N ASN A 91 7.22 -4.01 -9.58
CA ASN A 91 7.79 -2.88 -10.33
C ASN A 91 7.53 -2.97 -11.84
N SER A 92 7.49 -4.19 -12.40
CA SER A 92 7.18 -4.42 -13.82
C SER A 92 5.74 -4.07 -14.21
N GLU A 93 4.78 -4.11 -13.27
CA GLU A 93 3.37 -3.76 -13.52
C GLU A 93 3.19 -2.25 -13.78
N LEU A 94 4.14 -1.40 -13.36
CA LEU A 94 4.12 0.02 -13.69
C LEU A 94 4.32 0.32 -15.16
N LYS A 95 4.78 -0.64 -15.98
CA LYS A 95 4.76 -0.51 -17.45
C LYS A 95 3.33 -0.36 -17.99
N HIS A 96 2.33 -0.75 -17.19
CA HIS A 96 0.91 -0.75 -17.50
C HIS A 96 0.15 0.19 -16.56
N GLU A 97 0.57 1.46 -16.51
CA GLU A 97 0.05 2.47 -15.57
C GLU A 97 -1.47 2.58 -15.56
N LYS A 98 -2.09 2.53 -16.74
CA LYS A 98 -3.55 2.65 -16.86
C LYS A 98 -4.25 1.49 -16.15
N GLN A 99 -3.77 0.26 -16.34
CA GLN A 99 -4.32 -0.93 -15.69
C GLN A 99 -4.12 -0.87 -14.19
N LEU A 100 -2.92 -0.48 -13.74
CA LEU A 100 -2.60 -0.32 -12.32
C LEU A 100 -3.51 0.72 -11.65
N ILE A 101 -3.70 1.88 -12.27
CA ILE A 101 -4.56 2.95 -11.74
C ILE A 101 -6.03 2.53 -11.72
N ASN A 102 -6.51 1.83 -12.74
CA ASN A 102 -7.86 1.30 -12.75
C ASN A 102 -8.07 0.32 -11.59
N LYS A 103 -7.15 -0.61 -11.37
CA LYS A 103 -7.21 -1.52 -10.22
C LYS A 103 -7.25 -0.75 -8.90
N ILE A 104 -6.42 0.28 -8.71
CA ILE A 104 -6.49 1.12 -7.50
C ILE A 104 -7.87 1.78 -7.36
N LYS A 105 -8.42 2.34 -8.44
CA LYS A 105 -9.76 2.96 -8.44
C LYS A 105 -10.85 1.97 -8.05
N ASP A 106 -10.78 0.73 -8.53
CA ASP A 106 -11.75 -0.31 -8.19
C ASP A 106 -11.79 -0.56 -6.67
N TYR A 107 -10.62 -0.61 -6.02
CA TYR A 107 -10.54 -0.74 -4.55
C TYR A 107 -11.01 0.51 -3.82
N LEU A 108 -10.73 1.72 -4.34
CA LEU A 108 -11.17 2.97 -3.72
C LEU A 108 -12.69 3.15 -3.78
N ASN A 109 -13.32 2.66 -4.86
CA ASN A 109 -14.75 2.79 -5.12
C ASN A 109 -15.58 1.60 -4.63
N SER A 110 -14.93 0.47 -4.32
CA SER A 110 -15.61 -0.64 -3.67
C SER A 110 -16.13 -0.21 -2.29
N PRO A 111 -17.39 -0.52 -1.92
CA PRO A 111 -17.86 -0.33 -0.56
C PRO A 111 -16.92 -1.11 0.36
N SER A 112 -16.20 -0.38 1.20
CA SER A 112 -15.04 -0.87 1.96
C SER A 112 -15.35 -2.22 2.59
N SER A 113 -14.43 -3.18 2.47
CA SER A 113 -14.49 -4.49 3.16
C SER A 113 -14.62 -4.38 4.68
N VAL A 114 -14.45 -3.18 5.24
CA VAL A 114 -14.84 -2.83 6.62
C VAL A 114 -16.32 -3.20 6.88
N SER A 115 -17.22 -3.00 5.92
CA SER A 115 -18.62 -3.44 6.01
C SER A 115 -18.79 -4.96 5.98
N ARG A 116 -17.82 -5.70 5.42
CA ARG A 116 -17.80 -7.17 5.33
C ARG A 116 -17.19 -7.81 6.59
N LEU A 117 -16.23 -7.15 7.24
CA LEU A 117 -15.62 -7.59 8.51
C LEU A 117 -16.52 -7.32 9.73
N VAL A 118 -17.30 -6.23 9.74
CA VAL A 118 -18.23 -5.94 10.84
C VAL A 118 -19.39 -6.95 10.89
N LYS A 119 -19.83 -7.46 9.74
CA LYS A 119 -20.90 -8.47 9.68
C LYS A 119 -20.47 -9.87 10.13
N SER A 120 -19.18 -10.20 10.11
CA SER A 120 -18.66 -11.53 10.48
C SER A 120 -18.39 -11.70 11.98
N ARG A 121 -18.51 -10.64 12.79
CA ARG A 121 -18.25 -10.68 14.24
C ARG A 121 -19.49 -10.77 15.13
N ASN A 122 -20.69 -10.72 14.52
CA ASN A 122 -21.98 -10.84 15.22
C ASN A 122 -22.71 -12.15 14.87
N GLY A 123 -21.98 -13.22 14.56
CA GLY A 123 -22.51 -14.56 14.31
C GLY A 123 -21.83 -15.58 15.21
#